data_AF-A0A3D5KII0-F1
#
_entry.id   AF-A0A3D5KII0-F1
#
_cell.length_a   1.000
_cell.length_b   1.000
_cell.length_c   1.000
_cell.angle_alpha   90.00
_cell.angle_beta   90.00
_cell.angle_gamma   90.00
#
_symmetry.space_group_name_H-M   'P 1'
#
loop_
_entity.id
_entity.type
_entity.pdbx_description
1 polymer ?
#
loop_
_entity_poly.entity_id
_entity_poly.type
_entity_poly.pdbx_seq_one_letter_code
_entity_poly.pdbx_strand_id
1 'polypeptide(L)'
;MKSLHTILLVLACGLIFAQQKKTTTESSDFSSDTFSSLSFRSIGPAVTSGRISDFAVNPANKSEYYVASASGGVWKTTNKGISFTP
;
A
#
# COMPACT_ATOMS: atom_id res chain seq x y z
N MET A 1 43.55 -11.64 51.44
CA MET A 1 43.43 -11.44 49.97
C MET A 1 42.09 -11.90 49.38
N LYS A 2 41.41 -12.91 49.96
CA LYS A 2 40.13 -13.44 49.44
C LYS A 2 38.95 -12.47 49.57
N SER A 3 38.82 -11.75 50.70
CA SER A 3 37.73 -10.76 50.90
C SER A 3 37.83 -9.52 50.02
N LEU A 4 39.04 -9.13 49.59
CA LEU A 4 39.26 -7.99 48.69
C LEU A 4 38.73 -8.29 47.27
N HIS A 5 38.86 -9.52 46.79
CA HIS A 5 38.28 -9.95 45.52
C HIS A 5 36.76 -10.03 45.59
N THR A 6 36.20 -10.45 46.72
CA THR A 6 34.75 -10.50 46.92
C THR A 6 34.13 -9.10 46.92
N ILE A 7 34.77 -8.13 47.56
CA ILE A 7 34.32 -6.72 47.55
C ILE A 7 34.42 -6.13 46.13
N LEU A 8 35.51 -6.41 45.41
CA LEU A 8 35.69 -5.94 44.04
C LEU A 8 34.64 -6.55 43.06
N LEU A 9 34.28 -7.82 43.27
CA LEU A 9 33.24 -8.50 42.47
C LEU A 9 31.84 -7.92 42.73
N VAL A 10 31.51 -7.60 43.99
CA VAL A 10 30.21 -7.00 44.34
C VAL A 10 30.10 -5.57 43.80
N LEU A 11 31.19 -4.79 43.83
CA LEU A 11 31.22 -3.44 43.28
C LEU A 11 31.09 -3.44 41.75
N ALA A 12 31.71 -4.40 41.06
CA ALA A 12 31.58 -4.57 39.62
C ALA A 12 30.14 -4.94 39.20
N CYS A 13 29.44 -5.78 39.97
CA CYS A 13 28.02 -6.08 39.72
C CYS A 13 27.11 -4.86 39.86
N GLY A 14 27.36 -3.97 40.84
CA GLY A 14 26.57 -2.74 41.02
C GLY A 14 26.64 -1.78 39.84
N LEU A 15 27.80 -1.71 39.16
CA LEU A 15 28.00 -0.86 37.97
C LEU A 15 27.26 -1.40 36.74
N ILE A 16 27.06 -2.72 36.64
CA ILE A 16 26.32 -3.36 35.54
C ILE A 16 24.81 -3.09 35.67
N PHE A 17 24.28 -3.05 36.90
CA PHE A 17 22.87 -2.70 37.15
C PHE A 17 22.57 -1.20 36.95
N ALA A 18 23.57 -0.32 37.10
CA ALA A 18 23.40 1.13 36.89
C ALA A 18 23.29 1.53 35.41
N GLN A 19 23.67 0.65 34.47
CA GLN A 19 23.54 0.86 33.02
C GLN A 19 22.23 0.28 32.46
N GLN A 20 21.10 0.44 33.16
CA GLN A 20 19.81 0.30 32.48
C GLN A 20 19.69 1.42 31.43
N LYS A 21 20.00 1.06 30.18
CA LYS A 21 19.69 1.85 28.99
C LYS A 21 18.20 2.16 29.04
N LYS A 22 17.85 3.40 29.37
CA LYS A 22 16.49 3.93 29.19
C LYS A 22 16.24 3.86 27.69
N THR A 23 15.53 2.84 27.25
CA THR A 23 14.96 2.83 25.90
C THR A 23 13.99 3.99 25.88
N THR A 24 14.45 5.14 25.37
CA THR A 24 13.56 6.19 24.92
C THR A 24 12.79 5.56 23.78
N THR A 25 11.61 5.02 24.09
CA THR A 25 10.60 4.77 23.08
C THR A 25 10.34 6.14 22.46
N GLU A 26 10.92 6.39 21.30
CA GLU A 26 10.52 7.47 20.40
C GLU A 26 9.00 7.37 20.33
N SER A 27 8.32 8.29 21.01
CA SER A 27 6.87 8.40 20.91
C SER A 27 6.63 8.84 19.47
N SER A 28 6.28 7.89 18.61
CA SER A 28 5.87 8.23 17.26
C SER A 28 4.71 9.22 17.38
N ASP A 29 4.87 10.41 16.81
CA ASP A 29 3.87 11.49 16.84
C ASP A 29 2.51 11.06 16.28
N PHE A 30 2.49 9.93 15.58
CA PHE A 30 1.30 9.31 15.02
C PHE A 30 1.07 7.94 15.65
N SER A 31 -0.17 7.69 16.10
CA SER A 31 -0.66 6.39 16.54
C SER A 31 -1.77 5.91 15.60
N SER A 32 -2.18 4.65 15.70
CA SER A 32 -3.35 4.13 14.98
C SER A 32 -4.60 4.94 15.24
N ASP A 33 -4.76 5.46 16.47
CA ASP A 33 -5.92 6.24 16.88
C ASP A 33 -6.00 7.57 16.13
N THR A 34 -4.86 8.16 15.76
CA THR A 34 -4.80 9.39 14.94
C THR A 34 -5.56 9.23 13.61
N PHE A 35 -5.58 8.03 13.04
CA PHE A 35 -6.21 7.74 11.75
C PHE A 35 -7.55 6.99 11.88
N SER A 36 -8.03 6.73 13.10
CA SER A 36 -9.25 5.95 13.36
C SER A 36 -10.52 6.51 12.72
N SER A 37 -10.55 7.82 12.44
CA SER A 37 -11.67 8.50 11.78
C SER A 37 -11.61 8.43 10.24
N LEU A 38 -10.48 7.99 9.66
CA LEU A 38 -10.34 7.82 8.22
C LEU A 38 -10.91 6.45 7.84
N SER A 39 -11.90 6.46 6.97
CA SER A 39 -12.41 5.25 6.33
C SER A 39 -12.04 5.24 4.86
N PHE A 40 -11.55 4.10 4.37
CA PHE A 40 -11.51 3.86 2.94
C PHE A 40 -12.95 3.80 2.44
N ARG A 41 -13.26 4.63 1.46
CA ARG A 41 -14.51 4.54 0.72
C ARG A 41 -14.19 4.29 -0.75
N SER A 42 -14.99 3.44 -1.38
CA SER A 42 -14.99 3.36 -2.83
C SER A 42 -15.46 4.70 -3.40
N ILE A 43 -14.67 5.31 -4.27
CA ILE A 43 -15.08 6.50 -5.04
C ILE A 43 -15.90 6.09 -6.29
N GLY A 44 -16.24 4.81 -6.40
CA GLY A 44 -16.69 4.19 -7.64
C GLY A 44 -15.51 3.71 -8.51
N PRO A 45 -15.79 3.02 -9.62
CA PRO A 45 -14.75 2.64 -10.57
C PRO A 45 -14.10 3.90 -11.14
N ALA A 46 -12.84 4.18 -10.75
CA ALA A 46 -12.03 5.29 -11.28
C ALA A 46 -11.56 5.07 -12.74
N VAL A 47 -12.13 4.08 -13.43
CA VAL A 47 -12.10 3.97 -14.90
C VAL A 47 -13.27 4.74 -15.49
N THR A 48 -13.48 5.98 -15.05
CA THR A 48 -14.39 6.91 -15.74
C THR A 48 -13.64 7.44 -16.97
N SER A 49 -13.69 6.68 -18.06
CA SER A 49 -13.11 7.02 -19.36
C SER A 49 -11.57 7.08 -19.37
N GLY A 50 -10.95 5.99 -19.83
CA GLY A 50 -9.65 6.13 -20.49
C GLY A 50 -9.83 6.92 -21.80
N ARG A 51 -8.82 7.70 -22.21
CA ARG A 51 -8.84 8.35 -23.52
C ARG A 51 -8.97 7.27 -24.59
N ILE A 52 -10.03 7.36 -25.41
CA ILE A 52 -10.13 6.53 -26.59
C ILE A 52 -9.21 7.13 -27.65
N SER A 53 -8.18 6.38 -28.04
CA SER A 53 -7.23 6.82 -29.06
C SER A 53 -7.76 6.56 -30.46
N ASP A 54 -8.56 5.50 -30.64
CA ASP A 54 -9.07 5.10 -31.96
C ASP A 54 -10.33 4.23 -31.86
N PHE A 55 -11.07 4.15 -32.97
CA PHE A 55 -12.31 3.40 -33.11
C PHE A 55 -12.48 2.86 -34.54
N ALA A 56 -12.79 1.57 -34.65
CA ALA A 56 -12.99 0.92 -35.96
C ALA A 56 -14.25 0.04 -35.97
N VAL A 57 -15.08 0.21 -36.99
CA VAL A 57 -16.33 -0.54 -37.19
C VAL A 57 -16.16 -1.56 -38.29
N ASN A 58 -16.63 -2.79 -38.08
CA ASN A 58 -16.71 -3.78 -39.13
C ASN A 58 -17.77 -3.35 -40.18
N PRO A 59 -17.40 -3.10 -41.45
CA PRO A 59 -18.33 -2.62 -42.47
C PRO A 59 -19.39 -3.66 -42.86
N ALA A 60 -19.09 -4.95 -42.71
CA ALA A 60 -20.04 -6.04 -42.98
C ALA A 60 -21.00 -6.29 -41.80
N ASN A 61 -20.60 -5.94 -40.58
CA ASN A 61 -21.42 -6.12 -39.38
C ASN A 61 -21.22 -4.98 -38.38
N LYS A 62 -22.10 -4.00 -38.39
CA LYS A 62 -22.04 -2.84 -37.47
C LYS A 62 -22.28 -3.18 -35.99
N SER A 63 -22.68 -4.42 -35.67
CA SER A 63 -22.75 -4.88 -34.27
C SER A 63 -21.37 -5.25 -33.71
N GLU A 64 -20.39 -5.42 -34.59
CA GLU A 64 -19.00 -5.70 -34.26
C GLU A 64 -18.13 -4.46 -34.48
N TYR A 65 -17.43 -4.02 -33.43
CA TYR A 65 -16.48 -2.92 -33.52
C TYR A 65 -15.43 -3.00 -32.41
N TYR A 66 -14.36 -2.24 -32.62
CA TYR A 66 -13.17 -2.22 -31.78
C TYR A 66 -12.91 -0.81 -31.26
N VAL A 67 -12.50 -0.73 -30.00
CA VAL A 67 -12.20 0.52 -29.30
C VAL A 67 -10.78 0.43 -28.74
N ALA A 68 -9.90 1.35 -29.13
CA ALA A 68 -8.54 1.41 -28.57
C ALA A 68 -8.49 2.44 -27.43
N SER A 69 -8.11 1.98 -26.24
CA SER A 69 -7.87 2.83 -25.08
C SER A 69 -6.39 3.20 -24.98
N ALA A 70 -6.10 4.46 -24.70
CA ALA A 70 -4.75 5.02 -24.61
C ALA A 70 -3.83 4.30 -23.61
N SER A 71 -4.38 3.67 -22.58
CA SER A 71 -3.62 2.91 -21.58
C SER A 71 -4.30 1.60 -21.20
N GLY A 72 -5.32 1.18 -21.96
CA GLY A 72 -6.16 0.02 -21.65
C GLY A 72 -6.20 -1.06 -22.73
N GLY A 73 -5.40 -0.95 -23.79
CA GLY A 73 -5.40 -1.92 -24.90
C GLY A 73 -6.58 -1.74 -25.87
N VAL A 74 -6.87 -2.78 -26.65
CA VAL A 74 -7.95 -2.79 -27.65
C VAL A 74 -9.08 -3.67 -27.15
N TRP A 75 -10.31 -3.22 -27.29
CA TRP A 75 -11.49 -3.92 -26.80
C TRP A 75 -12.44 -4.17 -27.96
N LYS A 76 -12.96 -5.40 -28.04
CA LYS A 76 -13.93 -5.82 -29.06
C LYS A 76 -15.32 -5.98 -28.46
N THR A 77 -16.34 -5.52 -29.18
CA THR A 77 -17.73 -5.93 -28.94
C THR A 77 -18.29 -6.63 -30.17
N THR A 78 -19.26 -7.52 -29.97
CA THR A 78 -20.06 -8.17 -31.03
C THR A 78 -21.57 -7.96 -30.83
N ASN A 79 -21.96 -7.24 -29.77
CA ASN A 79 -23.34 -7.04 -29.35
C ASN A 79 -23.68 -5.55 -29.22
N LYS A 80 -23.20 -4.74 -30.18
CA LYS A 80 -23.50 -3.29 -30.26
C LYS A 80 -23.02 -2.49 -29.04
N GLY A 81 -22.01 -2.97 -28.32
CA GLY A 81 -21.43 -2.28 -27.16
C GLY A 81 -22.09 -2.56 -25.83
N ILE A 82 -22.91 -3.62 -25.73
CA ILE A 82 -23.46 -4.06 -24.44
C ILE A 82 -22.34 -4.65 -23.58
N SER A 83 -21.41 -5.40 -24.18
CA SER A 83 -20.23 -5.94 -23.51
C SER A 83 -18.99 -5.89 -24.39
N PHE A 84 -17.83 -5.89 -23.74
CA PHE A 84 -16.53 -5.87 -24.40
C PHE A 84 -15.62 -6.98 -23.86
N THR A 85 -14.80 -7.52 -24.75
CA THR A 85 -13.68 -8.41 -24.42
C THR A 85 -12.36 -7.72 -24.79
N PRO A 86 -11.34 -7.76 -23.93
CA PRO A 86 -10.00 -7.27 -24.27
C PRO A 86 -9.32 -8.14 -25.34
#